data_AF-A0A916Q1C5-F1
#
_entry.id   AF-A0A916Q1C5-F1
#
_cell.length_a   1.000
_cell.length_b   1.000
_cell.length_c   1.000
_cell.angle_alpha   90.00
_cell.angle_beta   90.00
_cell.angle_gamma   90.00
#
_symmetry.space_group_name_H-M   'P 1'
#
loop_
_entity.id
_entity.type
_entity.pdbx_description
1 polymer ?
#
loop_
_entity_poly.entity_id
_entity_poly.type
_entity_poly.pdbx_seq_one_letter_code
_entity_poly.pdbx_strand_id
1 'polypeptide(L)'
;MLDGFDELPEADRHRVSHWISEQMQEYDQSIFILTSRPSGYEDYVATRPATPLTIQDFSPEQQADFVTRWYLCQERCFHDHHAQRQAKESAERKTQDLIKQLQDPNRPELQELSKNPLLLNMLTTFHRFDVGIQLPRRKVELYKNICKLQLEDRPRARGIKMLLPTDKSQSILQLIALGLLKSNCISIKQSNLLSFLEKQPVFAQEEVLPRDFLRRIETVSELLVQRDLGEYEFPHLSFLGYFAASYLEQQGEAAYEIVLQNWDKSSWRETILFYTAQLPPKRFTEMLAQVCQRGVDAAKLAYGCLREYRSPEKVDPTWENRLKALMVDVRHLLYQNLENYLKNKQWYEADQETWQLMLKITDREEERWLREDDIKTFCCEDLLILDRL
;
A
#
# COMPACT_ATOMS: atom_id res chain seq x y z
N MET A 1 -20.34 7.89 1.68
CA MET A 1 -18.98 7.37 1.86
C MET A 1 -18.10 7.94 0.77
N LEU A 2 -16.93 8.45 1.14
CA LEU A 2 -15.92 9.02 0.27
C LEU A 2 -14.68 8.13 0.41
N ASP A 3 -14.27 7.50 -0.67
CA ASP A 3 -13.20 6.49 -0.65
C ASP A 3 -11.91 7.05 -1.24
N GLY A 4 -10.78 6.86 -0.54
CA GLY A 4 -9.43 7.16 -1.04
C GLY A 4 -9.10 8.65 -1.15
N PHE A 5 -9.17 9.43 -0.08
CA PHE A 5 -8.79 10.86 -0.13
C PHE A 5 -7.35 11.09 -0.60
N ASP A 6 -6.42 10.19 -0.28
CA ASP A 6 -5.03 10.26 -0.76
C ASP A 6 -4.88 10.07 -2.27
N GLU A 7 -5.90 9.52 -2.95
CA GLU A 7 -5.91 9.32 -4.39
C GLU A 7 -6.14 10.61 -5.18
N LEU A 8 -6.58 11.68 -4.50
CA LEU A 8 -6.75 12.99 -5.10
C LEU A 8 -5.40 13.60 -5.52
N PRO A 9 -5.36 14.31 -6.67
CA PRO A 9 -4.22 15.16 -7.00
C PRO A 9 -3.92 16.13 -5.86
N GLU A 10 -2.65 16.31 -5.54
CA GLU A 10 -2.19 17.14 -4.41
C GLU A 10 -2.78 18.56 -4.44
N ALA A 11 -2.89 19.14 -5.64
CA ALA A 11 -3.47 20.47 -5.86
C ALA A 11 -4.96 20.57 -5.49
N ASP A 12 -5.69 19.46 -5.50
CA ASP A 12 -7.12 19.41 -5.21
C ASP A 12 -7.43 19.10 -3.73
N ARG A 13 -6.50 18.47 -2.99
CA ARG A 13 -6.73 18.01 -1.60
C ARG A 13 -7.19 19.13 -0.66
N HIS A 14 -6.58 20.31 -0.75
CA HIS A 14 -6.98 21.47 0.07
C HIS A 14 -8.42 21.91 -0.22
N ARG A 15 -8.79 22.01 -1.50
CA ARG A 15 -10.14 22.42 -1.91
C ARG A 15 -11.18 21.37 -1.53
N VAL A 16 -10.87 20.09 -1.75
CA VAL A 16 -11.79 18.99 -1.49
C VAL A 16 -11.98 18.77 0.01
N SER A 17 -10.94 18.89 0.84
CA SER A 17 -11.10 18.81 2.30
C SER A 17 -12.06 19.87 2.85
N HIS A 18 -11.94 21.12 2.42
CA HIS A 18 -12.90 22.17 2.81
C HIS A 18 -14.32 21.86 2.35
N TRP A 19 -14.48 21.41 1.10
CA TRP A 19 -15.78 21.02 0.58
C TRP A 19 -16.40 19.88 1.41
N ILE A 20 -15.64 18.83 1.75
CA ILE A 20 -16.11 17.72 2.60
C ILE A 20 -16.58 18.26 3.95
N SER A 21 -15.80 19.14 4.59
CA SER A 21 -16.16 19.73 5.87
C SER A 21 -17.43 20.59 5.79
N GLU A 22 -17.62 21.35 4.70
CA GLU A 22 -18.86 22.10 4.44
C GLU A 22 -20.05 21.15 4.29
N GLN A 23 -19.90 20.06 3.53
CA GLN A 23 -20.97 19.06 3.38
C GLN A 23 -21.32 18.37 4.70
N MET A 24 -20.34 18.10 5.56
CA MET A 24 -20.58 17.57 6.89
C MET A 24 -21.37 18.53 7.79
N GLN A 25 -21.17 19.85 7.63
CA GLN A 25 -21.92 20.87 8.37
C GLN A 25 -23.33 21.07 7.81
N GLU A 26 -23.47 21.09 6.48
CA GLU A 26 -24.75 21.30 5.80
C GLU A 26 -25.69 20.11 6.00
N TYR A 27 -25.16 18.88 5.97
CA TYR A 27 -25.92 17.64 6.09
C TYR A 27 -25.63 16.93 7.42
N ASP A 28 -25.84 17.64 8.53
CA ASP A 28 -25.52 17.19 9.90
C ASP A 28 -26.25 15.90 10.37
N GLN A 29 -27.34 15.52 9.71
CA GLN A 29 -28.06 14.26 9.95
C GLN A 29 -27.49 13.06 9.17
N SER A 30 -26.52 13.28 8.27
CA SER A 30 -25.94 12.24 7.41
C SER A 30 -24.67 11.64 8.01
N ILE A 31 -24.45 10.35 7.81
CA ILE A 31 -23.20 9.69 8.21
C ILE A 31 -22.18 9.82 7.08
N PHE A 32 -21.10 10.54 7.36
CA PHE A 32 -19.93 10.62 6.49
C PHE A 32 -18.89 9.59 6.92
N ILE A 33 -18.44 8.78 5.96
CA ILE A 33 -17.30 7.88 6.11
C ILE A 33 -16.28 8.33 5.08
N LEU A 34 -15.09 8.70 5.54
CA LEU A 34 -13.95 9.07 4.72
C LEU A 34 -12.85 8.03 4.91
N THR A 35 -12.27 7.53 3.83
CA THR A 35 -11.11 6.62 3.90
C THR A 35 -9.89 7.31 3.28
N SER A 36 -8.72 7.03 3.84
CA SER A 36 -7.43 7.49 3.31
C SER A 36 -6.29 6.64 3.83
N ARG A 37 -5.17 6.65 3.12
CA ARG A 37 -3.87 6.25 3.71
C ARG A 37 -3.43 7.23 4.79
N PRO A 38 -2.50 6.84 5.70
CA PRO A 38 -2.01 7.73 6.75
C PRO A 38 -1.51 9.09 6.25
N SER A 39 -0.79 9.13 5.12
CA SER A 39 -0.33 10.40 4.54
C SER A 39 -1.47 11.29 4.07
N GLY A 40 -2.52 10.72 3.46
CA GLY A 40 -3.69 11.51 3.04
C GLY A 40 -4.50 12.05 4.23
N TYR A 41 -4.49 11.33 5.35
CA TYR A 41 -5.09 11.80 6.59
C TYR A 41 -4.32 13.00 7.16
N GLU A 42 -2.99 12.95 7.16
CA GLU A 42 -2.12 14.08 7.55
C GLU A 42 -2.34 15.31 6.64
N ASP A 43 -2.54 15.10 5.33
CA ASP A 43 -2.80 16.16 4.34
C ASP A 43 -4.20 16.80 4.44
N TYR A 44 -5.10 16.26 5.27
CA TYR A 44 -6.44 16.82 5.46
C TYR A 44 -6.40 18.06 6.36
N VAL A 45 -6.64 19.23 5.78
CA VAL A 45 -6.44 20.55 6.44
C VAL A 45 -7.69 21.14 7.10
N ALA A 46 -8.88 20.70 6.71
CA ALA A 46 -10.14 21.23 7.22
C ALA A 46 -10.63 20.43 8.45
N THR A 47 -11.81 20.74 8.97
CA THR A 47 -12.41 19.96 10.08
C THR A 47 -12.66 18.51 9.65
N ARG A 48 -11.99 17.57 10.32
CA ARG A 48 -12.05 16.14 10.03
C ARG A 48 -13.34 15.49 10.56
N PRO A 49 -13.67 14.27 10.07
CA PRO A 49 -14.69 13.42 10.68
C PRO A 49 -14.38 13.13 12.14
N ALA A 50 -15.37 13.27 13.02
CA ALA A 50 -15.20 13.27 14.48
C ALA A 50 -14.70 11.96 15.12
N THR A 51 -14.46 10.91 14.34
CA THR A 51 -14.01 9.62 14.88
C THR A 51 -12.97 9.02 13.95
N PRO A 52 -11.67 9.22 14.24
CA PRO A 52 -10.62 8.53 13.52
C PRO A 52 -10.66 7.03 13.84
N LEU A 53 -10.55 6.21 12.80
CA LEU A 53 -10.49 4.76 12.93
C LEU A 53 -9.35 4.24 12.07
N THR A 54 -8.46 3.45 12.67
CA THR A 54 -7.34 2.83 11.97
C THR A 54 -7.65 1.36 11.67
N ILE A 55 -7.57 0.99 10.40
CA ILE A 55 -7.69 -0.39 9.96
C ILE A 55 -6.43 -1.16 10.41
N GLN A 56 -6.64 -2.17 11.23
CA GLN A 56 -5.58 -3.03 11.76
C GLN A 56 -5.26 -4.19 10.82
N ASP A 57 -4.07 -4.74 11.00
CA ASP A 57 -3.65 -5.99 10.38
C ASP A 57 -4.58 -7.15 10.75
N PHE A 58 -4.75 -8.11 9.84
CA PHE A 58 -5.50 -9.33 10.13
C PHE A 58 -4.82 -10.19 11.18
N SER A 59 -5.57 -10.58 12.21
CA SER A 59 -5.17 -11.62 13.15
C SER A 59 -5.11 -13.00 12.48
N PRO A 60 -4.38 -13.98 13.03
CA PRO A 60 -4.36 -15.34 12.50
C PRO A 60 -5.75 -15.96 12.32
N GLU A 61 -6.69 -15.67 13.22
CA GLU A 61 -8.08 -16.12 13.16
C GLU A 61 -8.83 -15.48 11.98
N GLN A 62 -8.64 -14.17 11.78
CA GLN A 62 -9.23 -13.44 10.66
C GLN A 62 -8.66 -13.92 9.32
N GLN A 63 -7.36 -14.23 9.26
CA GLN A 63 -6.73 -14.82 8.07
C GLN A 63 -7.36 -16.19 7.76
N ALA A 64 -7.54 -17.05 8.77
CA ALA A 64 -8.16 -18.36 8.60
C ALA A 64 -9.63 -18.26 8.14
N ASP A 65 -10.41 -17.35 8.73
CA ASP A 65 -11.80 -17.11 8.34
C ASP A 65 -11.89 -16.57 6.90
N PHE A 66 -11.03 -15.59 6.54
CA PHE A 66 -10.94 -15.05 5.18
C PHE A 66 -10.66 -16.17 4.17
N VAL A 67 -9.61 -16.96 4.38
CA VAL A 67 -9.19 -18.03 3.45
C VAL A 67 -10.30 -19.09 3.31
N THR A 68 -10.91 -19.48 4.43
CA THR A 68 -11.98 -20.49 4.45
C THR A 68 -13.18 -20.03 3.62
N ARG A 69 -13.65 -18.80 3.86
CA ARG A 69 -14.80 -18.23 3.14
C ARG A 69 -14.47 -18.00 1.67
N TRP A 70 -13.27 -17.53 1.38
CA TRP A 70 -12.81 -17.31 0.02
C TRP A 70 -12.81 -18.61 -0.78
N TYR A 71 -12.20 -19.69 -0.26
CA TYR A 71 -12.23 -20.99 -0.95
C TYR A 71 -13.65 -21.53 -1.08
N LEU A 72 -14.46 -21.47 -0.03
CA LEU A 72 -15.83 -21.96 -0.10
C LEU A 72 -16.64 -21.21 -1.17
N CYS A 73 -16.49 -19.89 -1.27
CA CYS A 73 -17.11 -19.08 -2.32
C CYS A 73 -16.67 -19.55 -3.70
N GLN A 74 -15.35 -19.66 -3.92
CA GLN A 74 -14.79 -20.08 -5.20
C GLN A 74 -15.22 -21.50 -5.58
N GLU A 75 -15.16 -22.48 -4.68
CA GLU A 75 -15.57 -23.85 -5.00
C GLU A 75 -17.08 -23.92 -5.29
N ARG A 76 -17.92 -23.15 -4.59
CA ARG A 76 -19.37 -23.10 -4.86
C ARG A 76 -19.71 -22.49 -6.23
N CYS A 77 -18.93 -21.53 -6.72
CA CYS A 77 -19.14 -20.96 -8.06
C CYS A 77 -18.71 -21.91 -9.18
N PHE A 78 -17.82 -22.87 -8.90
CA PHE A 78 -17.30 -23.82 -9.91
C PHE A 78 -18.01 -25.18 -9.90
N HIS A 79 -18.69 -25.53 -8.81
CA HIS A 79 -19.44 -26.78 -8.68
C HIS A 79 -20.95 -26.55 -8.85
N ASP A 80 -21.65 -27.53 -9.43
CA ASP A 80 -23.11 -27.53 -9.48
C ASP A 80 -23.71 -27.50 -8.07
N HIS A 81 -24.92 -26.93 -7.93
CA HIS A 81 -25.63 -26.82 -6.65
C HIS A 81 -25.83 -28.17 -5.92
N HIS A 82 -25.77 -29.30 -6.63
CA HIS A 82 -25.89 -30.64 -6.06
C HIS A 82 -24.57 -31.18 -5.46
N ALA A 83 -23.42 -30.54 -5.71
CA ALA A 83 -22.10 -30.96 -5.25
C ALA A 83 -21.57 -30.13 -4.06
N GLN A 84 -22.46 -29.50 -3.28
CA GLN A 84 -22.09 -28.64 -2.15
C GLN A 84 -21.16 -29.31 -1.12
N ARG A 85 -21.37 -30.59 -0.85
CA ARG A 85 -20.51 -31.35 0.07
C ARG A 85 -19.08 -31.47 -0.46
N GLN A 86 -18.92 -31.81 -1.75
CA GLN A 86 -17.61 -31.91 -2.40
C GLN A 86 -16.92 -30.55 -2.48
N ALA A 87 -17.66 -29.48 -2.78
CA ALA A 87 -17.14 -28.11 -2.78
C ALA A 87 -16.60 -27.72 -1.39
N LYS A 88 -17.33 -28.07 -0.32
CA LYS A 88 -16.89 -27.83 1.06
C LYS A 88 -15.64 -28.63 1.42
N GLU A 89 -15.62 -29.94 1.14
CA GLU A 89 -14.46 -30.81 1.39
C GLU A 89 -13.21 -30.36 0.60
N SER A 90 -13.40 -29.88 -0.64
CA SER A 90 -12.33 -29.28 -1.45
C SER A 90 -11.81 -27.98 -0.84
N ALA A 91 -12.71 -27.07 -0.45
CA ALA A 91 -12.37 -25.80 0.17
C ALA A 91 -11.61 -25.99 1.49
N GLU A 92 -12.07 -26.92 2.34
CA GLU A 92 -11.41 -27.27 3.60
C GLU A 92 -9.98 -27.76 3.37
N ARG A 93 -9.76 -28.67 2.42
CA ARG A 93 -8.43 -29.17 2.09
C ARG A 93 -7.48 -28.07 1.61
N LYS A 94 -7.95 -27.20 0.70
CA LYS A 94 -7.15 -26.08 0.18
C LYS A 94 -6.85 -25.02 1.25
N THR A 95 -7.82 -24.77 2.14
CA THR A 95 -7.65 -23.89 3.30
C THR A 95 -6.58 -24.44 4.23
N GLN A 96 -6.64 -25.73 4.59
CA GLN A 96 -5.65 -26.37 5.47
C GLN A 96 -4.23 -26.28 4.89
N ASP A 97 -4.07 -26.54 3.58
CA ASP A 97 -2.76 -26.41 2.94
C ASP A 97 -2.23 -24.97 2.99
N LEU A 98 -3.07 -23.99 2.59
CA LEU A 98 -2.66 -22.60 2.58
C LEU A 98 -2.29 -22.10 3.98
N ILE A 99 -3.13 -22.36 4.97
CA ILE A 99 -2.89 -21.94 6.36
C ILE A 99 -1.62 -22.58 6.91
N LYS A 100 -1.36 -23.86 6.60
CA LYS A 100 -0.11 -24.52 6.97
C LYS A 100 1.12 -23.81 6.39
N GLN A 101 1.07 -23.33 5.15
CA GLN A 101 2.17 -22.57 4.57
C GLN A 101 2.31 -21.18 5.21
N LEU A 102 1.19 -20.49 5.47
CA LEU A 102 1.19 -19.17 6.10
C LEU A 102 1.74 -19.21 7.54
N GLN A 103 1.44 -20.27 8.27
CA GLN A 103 1.85 -20.46 9.67
C GLN A 103 3.19 -21.21 9.83
N ASP A 104 3.94 -21.45 8.74
CA ASP A 104 5.24 -22.12 8.82
C ASP A 104 6.24 -21.22 9.61
N PRO A 105 6.75 -21.67 10.78
CA PRO A 105 7.66 -20.87 11.60
C PRO A 105 9.01 -20.64 10.92
N ASN A 106 9.36 -21.40 9.88
CA ASN A 106 10.58 -21.20 9.09
C ASN A 106 10.41 -20.14 7.99
N ARG A 107 9.22 -19.54 7.89
CA ARG A 107 8.85 -18.56 6.86
C ARG A 107 8.15 -17.34 7.47
N PRO A 108 8.74 -16.66 8.46
CA PRO A 108 8.13 -15.51 9.13
C PRO A 108 7.73 -14.38 8.16
N GLU A 109 8.42 -14.27 7.01
CA GLU A 109 8.09 -13.32 5.96
C GLU A 109 6.68 -13.53 5.37
N LEU A 110 6.18 -14.77 5.34
CA LEU A 110 4.81 -15.04 4.90
C LEU A 110 3.78 -14.58 5.91
N GLN A 111 4.06 -14.74 7.21
CA GLN A 111 3.18 -14.31 8.29
C GLN A 111 3.00 -12.80 8.28
N GLU A 112 4.08 -12.06 8.01
CA GLU A 112 4.01 -10.60 7.87
C GLU A 112 3.25 -10.18 6.59
N LEU A 113 3.45 -10.88 5.46
CA LEU A 113 2.71 -10.57 4.24
C LEU A 113 1.21 -10.86 4.37
N SER A 114 0.82 -11.94 5.07
CA SER A 114 -0.59 -12.37 5.17
C SER A 114 -1.44 -11.53 6.13
N LYS A 115 -0.80 -10.70 6.97
CA LYS A 115 -1.49 -9.68 7.78
C LYS A 115 -2.22 -8.64 6.94
N ASN A 116 -1.69 -8.33 5.75
CA ASN A 116 -2.33 -7.40 4.84
C ASN A 116 -3.42 -8.12 4.00
N PRO A 117 -4.69 -7.69 4.07
CA PRO A 117 -5.80 -8.39 3.40
C PRO A 117 -5.65 -8.51 1.88
N LEU A 118 -5.09 -7.49 1.23
CA LEU A 118 -4.84 -7.53 -0.22
C LEU A 118 -3.80 -8.59 -0.57
N LEU A 119 -2.69 -8.63 0.17
CA LEU A 119 -1.64 -9.61 -0.04
C LEU A 119 -2.12 -11.03 0.27
N LEU A 120 -2.92 -11.20 1.33
CA LEU A 120 -3.58 -12.48 1.63
C LEU A 120 -4.48 -12.94 0.48
N ASN A 121 -5.29 -12.04 -0.09
CA ASN A 121 -6.11 -12.34 -1.26
C ASN A 121 -5.25 -12.76 -2.46
N MET A 122 -4.14 -12.07 -2.72
CA MET A 122 -3.20 -12.42 -3.80
C MET A 122 -2.53 -13.78 -3.55
N LEU A 123 -2.07 -14.07 -2.34
CA LEU A 123 -1.51 -15.37 -1.95
C LEU A 123 -2.54 -16.49 -2.14
N THR A 124 -3.77 -16.26 -1.71
CA THR A 124 -4.89 -17.22 -1.85
C THR A 124 -5.22 -17.45 -3.33
N THR A 125 -5.24 -16.39 -4.13
CA THR A 125 -5.47 -16.46 -5.59
C THR A 125 -4.37 -17.25 -6.29
N PHE A 126 -3.10 -16.98 -5.95
CA PHE A 126 -1.95 -17.68 -6.50
C PHE A 126 -1.98 -19.17 -6.13
N HIS A 127 -2.19 -19.49 -4.85
CA HIS A 127 -2.26 -20.86 -4.36
C HIS A 127 -3.41 -21.66 -4.98
N ARG A 128 -4.57 -21.02 -5.24
CA ARG A 128 -5.70 -21.71 -5.88
C ARG A 128 -5.36 -22.26 -7.26
N PHE A 129 -4.48 -21.58 -7.99
CA PHE A 129 -4.14 -21.98 -9.36
C PHE A 129 -3.34 -23.30 -9.40
N ASP A 130 -2.45 -23.51 -8.44
CA ASP A 130 -1.66 -24.74 -8.29
C ASP A 130 -1.56 -25.12 -6.82
N VAL A 131 -2.42 -26.05 -6.38
CA VAL A 131 -2.51 -26.44 -4.97
C VAL A 131 -1.26 -27.24 -4.59
N GLY A 132 -0.55 -26.78 -3.55
CA GLY A 132 0.75 -27.33 -3.16
C GLY A 132 1.95 -26.59 -3.75
N ILE A 133 1.73 -25.55 -4.58
CA ILE A 133 2.80 -24.63 -4.95
C ILE A 133 3.36 -23.97 -3.70
N GLN A 134 4.68 -23.83 -3.64
CA GLN A 134 5.29 -23.03 -2.59
C GLN A 134 4.95 -21.56 -2.82
N LEU A 135 4.35 -20.93 -1.81
CA LEU A 135 4.06 -19.50 -1.86
C LEU A 135 5.34 -18.67 -2.08
N PRO A 136 5.26 -17.53 -2.77
CA PRO A 136 6.36 -16.57 -2.86
C PRO A 136 6.71 -16.04 -1.46
N ARG A 137 8.00 -15.90 -1.15
CA ARG A 137 8.46 -15.43 0.16
C ARG A 137 8.41 -13.91 0.28
N ARG A 138 8.44 -13.20 -0.85
CA ARG A 138 8.57 -11.74 -0.89
C ARG A 138 7.42 -11.09 -1.64
N LYS A 139 7.05 -9.88 -1.21
CA LYS A 139 6.05 -9.04 -1.89
C LYS A 139 6.35 -8.91 -3.38
N VAL A 140 7.58 -8.53 -3.77
CA VAL A 140 8.01 -8.46 -5.18
C VAL A 140 7.76 -9.76 -5.96
N GLU A 141 8.07 -10.91 -5.37
CA GLU A 141 7.87 -12.22 -6.01
C GLU A 141 6.38 -12.53 -6.18
N LEU A 142 5.56 -12.21 -5.19
CA LEU A 142 4.12 -12.36 -5.27
C LEU A 142 3.53 -11.55 -6.41
N TYR A 143 3.92 -10.28 -6.56
CA TYR A 143 3.45 -9.45 -7.67
C TYR A 143 3.93 -9.97 -9.03
N LYS A 144 5.19 -10.40 -9.13
CA LYS A 144 5.72 -11.04 -10.35
C LYS A 144 4.91 -12.27 -10.72
N ASN A 145 4.65 -13.15 -9.75
CA ASN A 145 3.90 -14.38 -9.94
C ASN A 145 2.45 -14.10 -10.32
N ILE A 146 1.80 -13.11 -9.70
CA ILE A 146 0.44 -12.71 -10.06
C ILE A 146 0.39 -12.10 -11.46
N CYS A 147 1.36 -11.28 -11.85
CA CYS A 147 1.41 -10.74 -13.21
C CYS A 147 1.57 -11.86 -14.25
N LYS A 148 2.45 -12.83 -14.00
CA LYS A 148 2.57 -14.03 -14.87
C LYS A 148 1.27 -14.82 -14.91
N LEU A 149 0.66 -15.08 -13.75
CA LEU A 149 -0.62 -15.80 -13.65
C LEU A 149 -1.70 -15.11 -14.49
N GLN A 150 -1.82 -13.79 -14.42
CA GLN A 150 -2.83 -13.01 -15.13
C GLN A 150 -2.55 -12.85 -16.62
N LEU A 151 -1.28 -12.74 -17.03
CA LEU A 151 -0.88 -12.57 -18.43
C LEU A 151 -0.70 -13.88 -19.19
N GLU A 152 -0.53 -15.02 -18.50
CA GLU A 152 -0.15 -16.27 -19.14
C GLU A 152 -0.95 -17.47 -18.62
N ASP A 153 -0.76 -17.83 -17.34
CA ASP A 153 -1.20 -19.13 -16.85
C ASP A 153 -2.74 -19.25 -16.78
N ARG A 154 -3.44 -18.21 -16.29
CA ARG A 154 -4.92 -18.14 -16.22
C ARG A 154 -5.57 -18.05 -17.62
N PRO A 155 -5.14 -17.16 -18.54
CA PRO A 155 -5.63 -17.16 -19.91
C PRO A 155 -5.44 -18.52 -20.60
N ARG A 156 -4.26 -19.11 -20.46
CA ARG A 156 -3.93 -20.42 -21.05
C ARG A 156 -4.82 -21.53 -20.53
N ALA A 157 -5.08 -21.59 -19.21
CA ALA A 157 -5.99 -22.56 -18.61
C ALA A 157 -7.44 -22.43 -19.12
N ARG A 158 -7.84 -21.25 -19.58
CA ARG A 158 -9.16 -20.98 -20.20
C ARG A 158 -9.16 -21.18 -21.72
N GLY A 159 -8.05 -21.59 -22.33
CA GLY A 159 -7.92 -21.68 -23.80
C GLY A 159 -7.89 -20.32 -24.51
N ILE A 160 -7.63 -19.24 -23.77
CA ILE A 160 -7.58 -17.88 -24.31
C ILE A 160 -6.14 -17.55 -24.69
N LYS A 161 -5.92 -17.25 -25.97
CA LYS A 161 -4.63 -16.75 -26.46
C LYS A 161 -4.53 -15.24 -26.24
N MET A 162 -3.47 -14.80 -25.56
CA MET A 162 -3.14 -13.38 -25.42
C MET A 162 -2.56 -12.82 -26.71
N LEU A 163 -2.74 -11.52 -26.93
CA LEU A 163 -2.36 -10.87 -28.19
C LEU A 163 -0.86 -10.57 -28.27
N LEU A 164 -0.22 -10.31 -27.12
CA LEU A 164 1.22 -10.14 -27.02
C LEU A 164 1.81 -11.22 -26.09
N PRO A 165 3.08 -11.59 -26.30
CA PRO A 165 3.87 -12.33 -25.30
C PRO A 165 3.85 -11.68 -23.91
N THR A 166 4.08 -12.48 -22.87
CA THR A 166 4.04 -12.05 -21.46
C THR A 166 5.01 -10.90 -21.17
N ASP A 167 6.24 -11.01 -21.65
CA ASP A 167 7.29 -10.01 -21.49
C ASP A 167 6.93 -8.69 -22.17
N LYS A 168 6.42 -8.75 -23.41
CA LYS A 168 5.99 -7.56 -24.17
C LYS A 168 4.78 -6.87 -23.52
N SER A 169 3.80 -7.65 -23.06
CA SER A 169 2.66 -7.11 -22.31
C SER A 169 3.11 -6.42 -21.02
N GLN A 170 4.02 -7.05 -20.29
CA GLN A 170 4.59 -6.50 -19.07
C GLN A 170 5.37 -5.22 -19.32
N SER A 171 6.18 -5.14 -20.38
CA SER A 171 6.89 -3.91 -20.76
C SER A 171 5.93 -2.76 -21.09
N ILE A 172 4.80 -3.02 -21.72
CA ILE A 172 3.79 -2.00 -21.99
C ILE A 172 3.13 -1.51 -20.69
N LEU A 173 2.75 -2.43 -19.79
CA LEU A 173 2.18 -2.07 -18.48
C LEU A 173 3.17 -1.25 -17.64
N GLN A 174 4.46 -1.62 -17.68
CA GLN A 174 5.56 -0.87 -17.05
C GLN A 174 5.66 0.57 -17.57
N LEU A 175 5.57 0.76 -18.89
CA LEU A 175 5.60 2.09 -19.51
C LEU A 175 4.38 2.93 -19.14
N ILE A 176 3.18 2.33 -19.11
CA ILE A 176 1.95 2.99 -18.68
C ILE A 176 2.08 3.45 -17.22
N ALA A 177 2.53 2.56 -16.33
CA ALA A 177 2.69 2.84 -14.91
C ALA A 177 3.64 4.02 -14.65
N LEU A 178 4.80 4.02 -15.31
CA LEU A 178 5.74 5.14 -15.18
C LEU A 178 5.17 6.44 -15.76
N GLY A 179 4.44 6.37 -16.87
CA GLY A 179 3.79 7.53 -17.50
C GLY A 179 2.76 8.19 -16.60
N LEU A 180 1.93 7.39 -15.93
CA LEU A 180 0.95 7.84 -14.93
C LEU A 180 1.63 8.57 -13.77
N LEU A 181 2.64 7.94 -13.15
CA LEU A 181 3.37 8.53 -12.02
C LEU A 181 4.11 9.82 -12.38
N LYS A 182 4.73 9.89 -13.56
CA LYS A 182 5.38 11.11 -14.05
C LYS A 182 4.40 12.24 -14.31
N SER A 183 3.15 11.92 -14.62
CA SER A 183 2.06 12.88 -14.82
C SER A 183 1.34 13.22 -13.50
N ASN A 184 1.75 12.62 -12.38
CA ASN A 184 1.09 12.72 -11.08
C ASN A 184 -0.41 12.31 -11.14
N CYS A 185 -0.72 11.30 -11.95
CA CYS A 185 -2.06 10.74 -12.09
C CYS A 185 -2.04 9.25 -11.75
N ILE A 186 -3.18 8.72 -11.32
CA ILE A 186 -3.38 7.27 -11.09
C ILE A 186 -4.30 6.63 -12.15
N SER A 187 -5.04 7.46 -12.88
CA SER A 187 -5.92 7.09 -13.99
C SER A 187 -5.55 7.84 -15.29
N ILE A 188 -6.01 7.32 -16.42
CA ILE A 188 -5.84 7.93 -17.75
C ILE A 188 -7.09 7.71 -18.61
N LYS A 189 -7.58 8.77 -19.26
CA LYS A 189 -8.69 8.68 -20.23
C LYS A 189 -8.35 7.70 -21.35
N GLN A 190 -9.34 6.89 -21.76
CA GLN A 190 -9.18 5.89 -22.82
C GLN A 190 -8.55 6.46 -24.10
N SER A 191 -8.99 7.64 -24.54
CA SER A 191 -8.46 8.29 -25.75
C SER A 191 -6.95 8.60 -25.64
N ASN A 192 -6.52 9.09 -24.49
CA ASN A 192 -5.11 9.41 -24.21
C ASN A 192 -4.29 8.12 -24.10
N LEU A 193 -4.84 7.08 -23.46
CA LEU A 193 -4.18 5.78 -23.37
C LEU A 193 -4.01 5.15 -24.74
N LEU A 194 -5.05 5.14 -25.58
CA LEU A 194 -4.95 4.63 -26.96
C LEU A 194 -3.93 5.42 -27.78
N SER A 195 -3.95 6.76 -27.70
CA SER A 195 -2.96 7.62 -28.36
C SER A 195 -1.52 7.33 -27.89
N PHE A 196 -1.34 6.95 -26.63
CA PHE A 196 -0.06 6.51 -26.09
C PHE A 196 0.35 5.13 -26.61
N LEU A 197 -0.58 4.18 -26.64
CA LEU A 197 -0.34 2.82 -27.11
C LEU A 197 -0.03 2.77 -28.62
N GLU A 198 -0.72 3.57 -29.43
CA GLU A 198 -0.47 3.69 -30.88
C GLU A 198 0.97 4.10 -31.24
N LYS A 199 1.66 4.79 -30.32
CA LYS A 199 3.06 5.19 -30.49
C LYS A 199 4.05 4.09 -30.14
N GLN A 200 3.61 2.97 -29.55
CA GLN A 200 4.51 1.90 -29.13
C GLN A 200 4.83 0.98 -30.31
N PRO A 201 6.12 0.77 -30.65
CA PRO A 201 6.51 0.03 -31.85
C PRO A 201 6.11 -1.46 -31.79
N VAL A 202 5.93 -2.01 -30.58
CA VAL A 202 5.58 -3.43 -30.39
C VAL A 202 4.28 -3.82 -31.08
N PHE A 203 3.31 -2.90 -31.17
CA PHE A 203 2.01 -3.19 -31.78
C PHE A 203 2.12 -3.37 -33.29
N ALA A 204 2.95 -2.58 -33.96
CA ALA A 204 3.23 -2.74 -35.38
C ALA A 204 4.05 -4.02 -35.65
N GLN A 205 5.04 -4.31 -34.80
CA GLN A 205 5.91 -5.49 -34.93
C GLN A 205 5.14 -6.81 -34.76
N GLU A 206 4.17 -6.84 -33.85
CA GLU A 206 3.36 -8.02 -33.56
C GLU A 206 2.04 -8.05 -34.34
N GLU A 207 1.79 -7.06 -35.22
CA GLU A 207 0.55 -6.91 -35.99
C GLU A 207 -0.72 -6.90 -35.11
N VAL A 208 -0.62 -6.27 -33.92
CA VAL A 208 -1.71 -6.17 -32.94
C VAL A 208 -2.24 -4.74 -32.90
N LEU A 209 -3.55 -4.59 -32.95
CA LEU A 209 -4.20 -3.30 -32.77
C LEU A 209 -4.21 -2.89 -31.28
N PRO A 210 -3.73 -1.68 -30.92
CA PRO A 210 -3.70 -1.19 -29.54
C PRO A 210 -5.03 -1.31 -28.78
N ARG A 211 -6.14 -1.03 -29.45
CA ARG A 211 -7.50 -1.16 -28.89
C ARG A 211 -7.86 -2.59 -28.49
N ASP A 212 -7.40 -3.58 -29.25
CA ASP A 212 -7.71 -4.98 -29.00
C ASP A 212 -6.80 -5.52 -27.88
N PHE A 213 -5.55 -5.05 -27.82
CA PHE A 213 -4.69 -5.26 -26.66
C PHE A 213 -5.31 -4.70 -25.38
N LEU A 214 -5.74 -3.43 -25.38
CA LEU A 214 -6.34 -2.80 -24.22
C LEU A 214 -7.57 -3.58 -23.74
N ARG A 215 -8.49 -3.91 -24.66
CA ARG A 215 -9.67 -4.74 -24.36
C ARG A 215 -9.27 -6.11 -23.80
N ARG A 216 -8.22 -6.74 -24.33
CA ARG A 216 -7.74 -8.05 -23.86
C ARG A 216 -7.16 -7.97 -22.44
N ILE A 217 -6.36 -6.93 -22.15
CA ILE A 217 -5.83 -6.69 -20.81
C ILE A 217 -6.97 -6.45 -19.82
N GLU A 218 -7.95 -5.62 -20.19
CA GLU A 218 -9.11 -5.32 -19.35
C GLU A 218 -9.95 -6.56 -19.03
N THR A 219 -10.34 -7.32 -20.06
CA THR A 219 -11.34 -8.39 -19.91
C THR A 219 -10.77 -9.75 -19.50
N VAL A 220 -9.45 -9.95 -19.63
CA VAL A 220 -8.82 -11.26 -19.39
C VAL A 220 -7.77 -11.22 -18.29
N SER A 221 -6.78 -10.32 -18.38
CA SER A 221 -5.73 -10.24 -17.36
C SER A 221 -6.15 -9.40 -16.16
N GLU A 222 -7.12 -8.50 -16.33
CA GLU A 222 -7.64 -7.59 -15.30
C GLU A 222 -6.50 -6.76 -14.68
N LEU A 223 -5.41 -6.48 -15.43
CA LEU A 223 -4.25 -5.70 -14.95
C LEU A 223 -4.33 -4.21 -15.30
N LEU A 224 -5.32 -3.83 -16.12
CA LEU A 224 -5.85 -2.48 -16.24
C LEU A 224 -7.36 -2.61 -16.20
N VAL A 225 -8.03 -1.73 -15.48
CA VAL A 225 -9.49 -1.74 -15.34
C VAL A 225 -10.04 -0.38 -15.74
N GLN A 226 -11.22 -0.39 -16.35
CA GLN A 226 -11.96 0.83 -16.62
C GLN A 226 -12.79 1.18 -15.37
N ARG A 227 -12.49 2.33 -14.75
CA ARG A 227 -13.34 2.93 -13.70
C ARG A 227 -14.24 4.00 -14.32
N ASP A 228 -15.01 4.70 -13.49
CA ASP A 228 -16.02 5.69 -13.88
C ASP A 228 -15.57 6.59 -15.05
N LEU A 229 -16.51 6.95 -15.93
CA LEU A 229 -16.33 7.92 -17.02
C LEU A 229 -15.27 7.56 -18.08
N GLY A 230 -14.92 6.28 -18.23
CA GLY A 230 -14.07 5.82 -19.32
C GLY A 230 -12.58 6.06 -19.10
N GLU A 231 -12.16 6.14 -17.85
CA GLU A 231 -10.76 6.20 -17.45
C GLU A 231 -10.23 4.82 -17.09
N TYR A 232 -8.97 4.58 -17.43
CA TYR A 232 -8.25 3.34 -17.13
C TYR A 232 -7.25 3.58 -16.02
N GLU A 233 -7.14 2.62 -15.11
CA GLU A 233 -6.16 2.59 -14.03
C GLU A 233 -5.72 1.17 -13.74
N PHE A 234 -4.69 1.03 -12.89
CA PHE A 234 -4.33 -0.28 -12.35
C PHE A 234 -5.34 -0.70 -11.27
N PRO A 235 -5.62 -2.01 -11.10
CA PRO A 235 -6.61 -2.49 -10.13
C PRO A 235 -6.36 -2.04 -8.68
N HIS A 236 -5.11 -1.75 -8.36
CA HIS A 236 -4.69 -1.19 -7.09
C HIS A 236 -3.38 -0.40 -7.28
N LEU A 237 -3.16 0.63 -6.46
CA LEU A 237 -1.95 1.46 -6.50
C LEU A 237 -0.64 0.67 -6.31
N SER A 238 -0.69 -0.48 -5.65
CA SER A 238 0.48 -1.37 -5.53
C SER A 238 0.87 -2.03 -6.85
N PHE A 239 -0.07 -2.30 -7.77
CA PHE A 239 0.26 -2.75 -9.13
C PHE A 239 0.91 -1.63 -9.94
N LEU A 240 0.37 -0.41 -9.86
CA LEU A 240 1.00 0.79 -10.42
C LEU A 240 2.45 0.91 -9.90
N GLY A 241 2.62 0.81 -8.58
CA GLY A 241 3.91 0.85 -7.90
C GLY A 241 4.88 -0.23 -8.38
N TYR A 242 4.42 -1.48 -8.42
CA TYR A 242 5.20 -2.64 -8.86
C TYR A 242 5.66 -2.52 -10.32
N PHE A 243 4.78 -2.16 -11.24
CA PHE A 243 5.13 -2.02 -12.65
C PHE A 243 6.11 -0.86 -12.87
N ALA A 244 5.88 0.28 -12.22
CA ALA A 244 6.83 1.40 -12.30
C ALA A 244 8.20 1.04 -11.71
N ALA A 245 8.25 0.38 -10.56
CA ALA A 245 9.50 -0.06 -9.94
C ALA A 245 10.25 -1.07 -10.81
N SER A 246 9.51 -2.01 -11.43
CA SER A 246 10.06 -3.02 -12.34
C SER A 246 10.61 -2.41 -13.64
N TYR A 247 10.04 -1.29 -14.10
CA TYR A 247 10.62 -0.51 -15.19
C TYR A 247 11.93 0.16 -14.75
N LEU A 248 11.90 0.84 -13.60
CA LEU A 248 13.02 1.60 -13.05
C LEU A 248 14.24 0.71 -12.75
N GLU A 249 14.03 -0.51 -12.29
CA GLU A 249 15.11 -1.49 -12.07
C GLU A 249 15.94 -1.72 -13.34
N GLN A 250 15.34 -1.65 -14.53
CA GLN A 250 16.01 -1.84 -15.81
C GLN A 250 16.82 -0.62 -16.27
N GLN A 251 16.66 0.55 -15.64
CA GLN A 251 17.26 1.83 -16.07
C GLN A 251 18.57 2.18 -15.35
N GLY A 252 19.02 1.36 -14.38
CA GLY A 252 20.27 1.59 -13.67
C GLY A 252 20.31 2.92 -12.90
N GLU A 253 21.40 3.69 -13.04
CA GLU A 253 21.64 4.90 -12.23
C GLU A 253 20.59 5.99 -12.45
N ALA A 254 20.05 6.13 -13.66
CA ALA A 254 19.03 7.13 -13.96
C ALA A 254 17.76 6.93 -13.12
N ALA A 255 17.42 5.67 -12.79
CA ALA A 255 16.28 5.37 -11.93
C ALA A 255 16.52 5.79 -10.47
N TYR A 256 17.75 5.68 -9.98
CA TYR A 256 18.10 6.03 -8.60
C TYR A 256 17.77 7.50 -8.31
N GLU A 257 18.19 8.39 -9.22
CA GLU A 257 17.92 9.82 -9.13
C GLU A 257 16.43 10.15 -9.26
N ILE A 258 15.71 9.49 -10.18
CA ILE A 258 14.26 9.67 -10.34
C ILE A 258 13.52 9.31 -9.05
N VAL A 259 13.88 8.18 -8.42
CA VAL A 259 13.26 7.72 -7.17
C VAL A 259 13.55 8.70 -6.03
N LEU A 260 14.81 9.15 -5.91
CA LEU A 260 15.17 10.17 -4.93
C LEU A 260 14.39 11.47 -5.14
N GLN A 261 14.28 11.99 -6.36
CA GLN A 261 13.56 13.26 -6.63
C GLN A 261 12.06 13.19 -6.33
N ASN A 262 11.47 12.01 -6.31
CA ASN A 262 10.05 11.81 -6.04
C ASN A 262 9.77 11.18 -4.67
N TRP A 263 10.76 11.14 -3.77
CA TRP A 263 10.66 10.48 -2.47
C TRP A 263 9.47 10.96 -1.62
N ASP A 264 9.24 12.27 -1.64
CA ASP A 264 8.24 12.93 -0.79
C ASP A 264 6.82 12.89 -1.40
N LYS A 265 6.68 12.35 -2.62
CA LYS A 265 5.38 12.26 -3.29
C LYS A 265 4.63 11.01 -2.85
N SER A 266 3.46 11.21 -2.25
CA SER A 266 2.58 10.11 -1.82
C SER A 266 2.22 9.12 -2.94
N SER A 267 2.04 9.60 -4.17
CA SER A 267 1.78 8.76 -5.35
C SER A 267 2.93 7.81 -5.70
N TRP A 268 4.17 8.12 -5.30
CA TRP A 268 5.36 7.31 -5.54
C TRP A 268 5.66 6.30 -4.44
N ARG A 269 4.92 6.33 -3.31
CA ARG A 269 5.18 5.49 -2.14
C ARG A 269 5.35 4.01 -2.47
N GLU A 270 4.40 3.42 -3.21
CA GLU A 270 4.47 2.00 -3.57
C GLU A 270 5.65 1.71 -4.50
N THR A 271 5.91 2.58 -5.47
CA THR A 271 7.07 2.47 -6.38
C THR A 271 8.38 2.48 -5.60
N ILE A 272 8.50 3.38 -4.62
CA ILE A 272 9.68 3.49 -3.77
C ILE A 272 9.88 2.18 -2.99
N LEU A 273 8.85 1.68 -2.30
CA LEU A 273 8.92 0.42 -1.54
C LEU A 273 9.38 -0.76 -2.43
N PHE A 274 8.77 -0.92 -3.62
CA PHE A 274 9.13 -1.98 -4.56
C PHE A 274 10.53 -1.81 -5.15
N TYR A 275 10.94 -0.58 -5.47
CA TYR A 275 12.25 -0.30 -6.04
C TYR A 275 13.36 -0.56 -5.01
N THR A 276 13.21 -0.03 -3.79
CA THR A 276 14.21 -0.20 -2.73
C THR A 276 14.37 -1.65 -2.30
N ALA A 277 13.28 -2.42 -2.27
CA ALA A 277 13.32 -3.84 -1.93
C ALA A 277 14.19 -4.69 -2.88
N GLN A 278 14.48 -4.18 -4.08
CA GLN A 278 15.26 -4.86 -5.11
C GLN A 278 16.70 -4.36 -5.22
N LEU A 279 17.04 -3.23 -4.59
CA LEU A 279 18.38 -2.65 -4.64
C LEU A 279 19.46 -3.58 -4.06
N PRO A 280 20.72 -3.43 -4.50
CA PRO A 280 21.87 -3.98 -3.77
C PRO A 280 22.03 -3.30 -2.39
N PRO A 281 22.50 -4.01 -1.35
CA PRO A 281 22.60 -3.46 0.02
C PRO A 281 23.35 -2.14 0.12
N LYS A 282 24.44 -1.99 -0.65
CA LYS A 282 25.24 -0.75 -0.71
C LYS A 282 24.41 0.43 -1.21
N ARG A 283 23.72 0.26 -2.35
CA ARG A 283 22.87 1.31 -2.95
C ARG A 283 21.67 1.65 -2.07
N PHE A 284 21.08 0.64 -1.43
CA PHE A 284 20.00 0.86 -0.47
C PHE A 284 20.48 1.69 0.73
N THR A 285 21.64 1.37 1.30
CA THR A 285 22.23 2.13 2.41
C THR A 285 22.58 3.57 2.03
N GLU A 286 23.14 3.77 0.84
CA GLU A 286 23.40 5.10 0.29
C GLU A 286 22.09 5.91 0.15
N MET A 287 21.01 5.26 -0.28
CA MET A 287 19.70 5.91 -0.41
C MET A 287 19.15 6.31 0.95
N LEU A 288 19.18 5.40 1.95
CA LEU A 288 18.77 5.68 3.33
C LEU A 288 19.53 6.91 3.88
N ALA A 289 20.84 6.98 3.67
CA ALA A 289 21.65 8.10 4.15
C ALA A 289 21.27 9.45 3.52
N GLN A 290 20.88 9.45 2.25
CA GLN A 290 20.45 10.67 1.56
C GLN A 290 19.05 11.12 1.98
N VAL A 291 18.10 10.19 2.08
CA VAL A 291 16.70 10.53 2.42
C VAL A 291 16.53 10.94 3.88
N CYS A 292 17.34 10.38 4.79
CA CYS A 292 17.33 10.79 6.20
C CYS A 292 17.69 12.27 6.41
N GLN A 293 18.40 12.90 5.46
CA GLN A 293 18.75 14.32 5.53
C GLN A 293 17.57 15.24 5.14
N ARG A 294 16.48 14.68 4.59
CA ARG A 294 15.36 15.44 4.05
C ARG A 294 14.24 15.71 5.05
N GLY A 295 14.36 15.15 6.25
CA GLY A 295 13.36 15.29 7.29
C GLY A 295 12.56 14.01 7.52
N VAL A 296 11.42 14.18 8.18
CA VAL A 296 10.86 13.12 9.03
C VAL A 296 9.91 12.25 8.24
N ASP A 297 9.11 12.84 7.35
CA ASP A 297 8.24 12.07 6.47
C ASP A 297 9.05 11.22 5.50
N ALA A 298 10.20 11.74 5.05
CA ALA A 298 11.18 10.97 4.30
C ALA A 298 11.73 9.79 5.12
N ALA A 299 12.01 10.00 6.42
CA ALA A 299 12.45 8.94 7.34
C ALA A 299 11.36 7.90 7.63
N LYS A 300 10.07 8.30 7.75
CA LYS A 300 8.93 7.38 7.88
C LYS A 300 8.85 6.41 6.70
N LEU A 301 8.97 6.92 5.46
CA LEU A 301 8.99 6.08 4.26
C LEU A 301 10.25 5.20 4.21
N ALA A 302 11.41 5.73 4.60
CA ALA A 302 12.66 4.98 4.66
C ALA A 302 12.58 3.81 5.66
N TYR A 303 11.91 4.01 6.79
CA TYR A 303 11.63 2.95 7.76
C TYR A 303 10.75 1.84 7.16
N GLY A 304 9.71 2.21 6.41
CA GLY A 304 8.92 1.26 5.63
C GLY A 304 9.75 0.46 4.62
N CYS A 305 10.64 1.15 3.89
CA CYS A 305 11.55 0.50 2.94
C CYS A 305 12.50 -0.49 3.62
N LEU A 306 13.00 -0.17 4.82
CA LEU A 306 13.86 -1.06 5.60
C LEU A 306 13.11 -2.32 6.04
N ARG A 307 11.86 -2.18 6.49
CA ARG A 307 11.00 -3.31 6.88
C ARG A 307 10.65 -4.22 5.71
N GLU A 308 10.45 -3.66 4.51
CA GLU A 308 10.15 -4.43 3.29
C GLU A 308 11.41 -4.92 2.54
N TYR A 309 12.61 -4.61 3.04
CA TYR A 309 13.86 -4.93 2.35
C TYR A 309 14.14 -6.43 2.34
N ARG A 310 14.63 -6.94 1.20
CA ARG A 310 14.80 -8.39 0.96
C ARG A 310 15.90 -9.08 1.77
N SER A 311 16.84 -8.32 2.33
CA SER A 311 18.01 -8.84 3.03
C SER A 311 18.39 -7.90 4.18
N PRO A 312 17.51 -7.75 5.19
CA PRO A 312 17.75 -6.83 6.30
C PRO A 312 19.04 -7.19 7.06
N GLU A 313 19.44 -8.46 7.07
CA GLU A 313 20.69 -8.95 7.67
C GLU A 313 21.96 -8.42 7.00
N LYS A 314 21.84 -7.89 5.77
CA LYS A 314 22.97 -7.30 5.01
C LYS A 314 23.02 -5.78 5.09
N VAL A 315 22.08 -5.17 5.82
CA VAL A 315 22.04 -3.73 6.08
C VAL A 315 22.52 -3.51 7.50
N ASP A 316 23.24 -2.41 7.74
CA ASP A 316 23.68 -2.03 9.08
C ASP A 316 22.45 -1.97 10.03
N PRO A 317 22.39 -2.81 11.09
CA PRO A 317 21.22 -2.90 11.96
C PRO A 317 20.98 -1.59 12.74
N THR A 318 21.96 -0.69 12.81
CA THR A 318 21.77 0.61 13.44
C THR A 318 20.83 1.52 12.65
N TRP A 319 20.57 1.26 11.36
CA TRP A 319 19.61 2.05 10.57
C TRP A 319 18.22 2.07 11.15
N GLU A 320 17.75 0.95 11.70
CA GLU A 320 16.44 0.91 12.35
C GLU A 320 16.39 1.90 13.52
N ASN A 321 17.42 1.88 14.38
CA ASN A 321 17.50 2.80 15.52
C ASN A 321 17.70 4.26 15.07
N ARG A 322 18.48 4.51 14.00
CA ARG A 322 18.67 5.86 13.45
C ARG A 322 17.37 6.43 12.88
N LEU A 323 16.62 5.63 12.12
CA LEU A 323 15.33 6.04 11.57
C LEU A 323 14.30 6.27 12.67
N LYS A 324 14.24 5.37 13.66
CA LYS A 324 13.40 5.57 14.86
C LYS A 324 13.82 6.82 15.63
N ALA A 325 15.12 7.05 15.84
CA ALA A 325 15.63 8.25 16.51
C ALA A 325 15.26 9.53 15.76
N LEU A 326 15.37 9.57 14.43
CA LEU A 326 14.91 10.70 13.61
C LEU A 326 13.39 10.92 13.72
N MET A 327 12.62 9.86 13.88
CA MET A 327 11.18 9.94 14.17
C MET A 327 10.91 10.37 15.62
N VAL A 328 11.84 10.14 16.56
CA VAL A 328 11.80 10.56 17.97
C VAL A 328 12.33 11.99 18.17
N ASP A 329 13.25 12.50 17.35
CA ASP A 329 13.71 13.90 17.39
C ASP A 329 12.57 14.88 17.07
N VAL A 330 11.56 14.43 16.31
CA VAL A 330 10.27 15.13 16.18
C VAL A 330 9.41 15.03 17.41
N ARG A 331 9.47 13.91 18.14
CA ARG A 331 8.84 13.84 19.45
C ARG A 331 9.47 14.87 20.39
N HIS A 332 10.78 15.05 20.35
CA HIS A 332 11.46 16.10 21.12
C HIS A 332 11.03 17.53 20.71
N LEU A 333 10.76 17.77 19.43
CA LEU A 333 10.12 19.02 18.95
C LEU A 333 8.64 19.12 19.38
N LEU A 334 7.91 18.00 19.45
CA LEU A 334 6.54 17.93 19.98
C LEU A 334 6.49 18.40 21.44
N TYR A 335 7.44 17.97 22.28
CA TYR A 335 7.49 18.33 23.70
C TYR A 335 8.14 19.69 23.98
N GLN A 336 8.68 20.37 22.95
CA GLN A 336 9.44 21.61 23.14
C GLN A 336 8.61 22.74 23.76
N ASN A 337 7.33 22.85 23.40
CA ASN A 337 6.42 23.82 24.00
C ASN A 337 6.19 23.52 25.49
N LEU A 338 5.94 22.25 25.82
CA LEU A 338 5.74 21.82 27.20
C LEU A 338 6.99 22.08 28.06
N GLU A 339 8.18 21.74 27.55
CA GLU A 339 9.46 22.00 28.22
C GLU A 339 9.66 23.50 28.49
N ASN A 340 9.32 24.36 27.53
CA ASN A 340 9.40 25.81 27.70
C ASN A 340 8.42 26.34 28.75
N TYR A 341 7.18 25.85 28.77
CA TYR A 341 6.18 26.25 29.76
C TYR A 341 6.60 25.83 31.18
N LEU A 342 7.12 24.60 31.35
CA LEU A 342 7.62 24.10 32.63
C LEU A 342 8.82 24.92 33.13
N LYS A 343 9.82 25.19 32.28
CA LYS A 343 10.99 26.03 32.63
C LYS A 343 10.59 27.44 33.06
N ASN A 344 9.59 28.02 32.40
CA ASN A 344 9.09 29.36 32.70
C ASN A 344 8.04 29.38 33.84
N LYS A 345 7.74 28.24 34.46
CA LYS A 345 6.73 28.08 35.54
C LYS A 345 5.31 28.50 35.11
N GLN A 346 4.99 28.33 33.83
CA GLN A 346 3.67 28.56 33.25
C GLN A 346 2.82 27.29 33.41
N TRP A 347 2.41 27.01 34.65
CA TRP A 347 1.81 25.72 35.02
C TRP A 347 0.47 25.46 34.33
N TYR A 348 -0.32 26.50 34.06
CA TYR A 348 -1.62 26.37 33.40
C TYR A 348 -1.44 25.95 31.94
N GLU A 349 -0.53 26.59 31.22
CA GLU A 349 -0.20 26.28 29.84
C GLU A 349 0.50 24.92 29.73
N ALA A 350 1.36 24.57 30.69
CA ALA A 350 2.01 23.25 30.74
C ALA A 350 0.99 22.11 30.95
N ASP A 351 -0.01 22.30 31.79
CA ASP A 351 -1.09 21.31 32.00
C ASP A 351 -1.92 21.10 30.73
N GLN A 352 -2.30 22.21 30.06
CA GLN A 352 -3.02 22.16 28.78
C GLN A 352 -2.19 21.48 27.68
N GLU A 353 -0.92 21.82 27.57
CA GLU A 353 -0.01 21.23 26.58
C GLU A 353 0.22 19.73 26.86
N THR A 354 0.40 19.35 28.13
CA THR A 354 0.52 17.94 28.54
C THR A 354 -0.72 17.14 28.11
N TRP A 355 -1.91 17.68 28.36
CA TRP A 355 -3.15 17.06 27.93
C TRP A 355 -3.24 16.92 26.41
N GLN A 356 -2.92 17.97 25.66
CA GLN A 356 -2.91 17.92 24.19
C GLN A 356 -1.90 16.91 23.66
N LEU A 357 -0.71 16.84 24.27
CA LEU A 357 0.31 15.87 23.90
C LEU A 357 -0.13 14.44 24.19
N MET A 358 -0.71 14.17 25.36
CA MET A 358 -1.23 12.83 25.68
C MET A 358 -2.31 12.38 24.69
N LEU A 359 -3.18 13.30 24.28
CA LEU A 359 -4.16 13.04 23.24
C LEU A 359 -3.48 12.80 21.88
N LYS A 360 -2.48 13.62 21.51
CA LYS A 360 -1.73 13.47 20.25
C LYS A 360 -0.94 12.17 20.14
N ILE A 361 -0.31 11.73 21.23
CA ILE A 361 0.46 10.48 21.30
C ILE A 361 -0.46 9.26 21.15
N THR A 362 -1.69 9.37 21.64
CA THR A 362 -2.71 8.31 21.56
C THR A 362 -3.62 8.45 20.34
N ASP A 363 -3.36 9.43 19.47
CA ASP A 363 -4.17 9.76 18.28
C ASP A 363 -5.64 10.11 18.62
N ARG A 364 -5.85 10.86 19.72
CA ARG A 364 -7.16 11.22 20.30
C ARG A 364 -7.39 12.73 20.48
N GLU A 365 -6.68 13.56 19.71
CA GLU A 365 -6.78 15.03 19.77
C GLU A 365 -8.21 15.54 19.57
N GLU A 366 -8.99 14.81 18.78
CA GLU A 366 -10.34 15.19 18.40
C GLU A 366 -11.37 14.83 19.48
N GLU A 367 -11.20 13.70 20.16
CA GLU A 367 -12.14 13.28 21.20
C GLU A 367 -11.96 14.06 22.49
N ARG A 368 -10.78 14.63 22.74
CA ARG A 368 -10.48 15.41 23.94
C ARG A 368 -10.63 14.63 25.26
N TRP A 369 -10.58 13.30 25.22
CA TRP A 369 -10.55 12.42 26.40
C TRP A 369 -9.90 11.08 26.07
N LEU A 370 -9.24 10.45 27.06
CA LEU A 370 -8.56 9.15 26.96
C LEU A 370 -9.42 8.01 27.49
N ARG A 371 -9.37 6.83 26.86
CA ARG A 371 -9.96 5.57 27.34
C ARG A 371 -8.98 4.90 28.28
N GLU A 372 -9.50 3.97 29.08
CA GLU A 372 -8.68 3.14 29.95
C GLU A 372 -7.63 2.32 29.18
N ASP A 373 -7.95 1.86 27.97
CA ASP A 373 -7.02 1.11 27.12
C ASP A 373 -5.91 2.00 26.54
N ASP A 374 -6.20 3.27 26.25
CA ASP A 374 -5.19 4.24 25.78
C ASP A 374 -4.16 4.50 26.88
N ILE A 375 -4.60 4.51 28.15
CA ILE A 375 -3.72 4.64 29.31
C ILE A 375 -2.88 3.36 29.50
N LYS A 376 -3.49 2.18 29.34
CA LYS A 376 -2.80 0.89 29.50
C LYS A 376 -1.77 0.60 28.41
N THR A 377 -1.99 1.13 27.21
CA THR A 377 -1.12 0.94 26.04
C THR A 377 -0.28 2.17 25.71
N PHE A 378 -0.35 3.20 26.55
CA PHE A 378 0.41 4.44 26.38
C PHE A 378 1.90 4.12 26.28
N CYS A 379 2.57 4.73 25.29
CA CYS A 379 3.97 4.45 25.03
C CYS A 379 4.83 4.75 26.27
N CYS A 380 5.50 3.73 26.80
CA CYS A 380 6.36 3.87 27.99
C CYS A 380 7.48 4.90 27.78
N GLU A 381 7.96 5.06 26.54
CA GLU A 381 8.99 6.05 26.21
C GLU A 381 8.45 7.47 26.33
N ASP A 382 7.22 7.73 25.89
CA ASP A 382 6.59 9.05 25.96
C ASP A 382 6.20 9.41 27.41
N LEU A 383 5.76 8.44 28.23
CA LEU A 383 5.56 8.64 29.68
C LEU A 383 6.86 9.00 30.40
N LEU A 384 7.96 8.32 30.05
CA LEU A 384 9.26 8.58 30.65
C LEU A 384 9.80 9.97 30.28
N ILE A 385 9.46 10.47 29.09
CA ILE A 385 9.79 11.85 28.68
C ILE A 385 8.98 12.84 29.50
N LEU A 386 7.65 12.70 29.56
CA LEU A 386 6.77 13.60 30.34
C LEU A 386 7.15 13.68 31.83
N ASP A 387 7.58 12.57 32.43
CA ASP A 387 8.02 12.50 33.84
C ASP A 387 9.37 13.21 34.10
N ARG A 388 10.18 13.42 33.05
CA ARG A 388 11.56 13.93 33.16
C ARG A 388 11.74 15.38 32.66
N LEU A 389 10.70 16.00 32.10
CA LEU A 389 10.64 17.43 31.77
C LEU A 389 10.48 18.28 33.03
#